data_AF-A0A9Q1H7C4-F1
#
_entry.id   AF-A0A9Q1H7C4-F1
#
_cell.length_a   1.000
_cell.length_b   1.000
_cell.length_c   1.000
_cell.angle_alpha   90.00
_cell.angle_beta   90.00
_cell.angle_gamma   90.00
#
_symmetry.space_group_name_H-M   'P 1'
#
loop_
_entity.id
_entity.type
_entity.pdbx_description
1 polymer ?
#
loop_
_entity_poly.entity_id
_entity_poly.type
_entity_poly.pdbx_seq_one_letter_code
_entity_poly.pdbx_strand_id
1 'polypeptide(L)'
;MGDDFENLPIDITSNKLLDWLIDRRHVKHKWQAAATVIQEKINHAIQDMPEVEEIKELLAGTYINYFHCLRILELLKISESGSRNIFGYYSSQRMKDWQEIVSLYEKDSVYLAEVADMLIRNVAYEVPWLRKQIAKCQQSQTECEKKEKFYAEAAETAKEEYKQYCKKLGIKGEKIRRELLSLVSELPEIYESLTRDVKSLSEVVEFYEAFVLFTLDSVKGETSPYLKHLIKYGNTTTYQWRTKKVPQTVEEPKLWFLEEEDENTNEDEIDWGGIGDDIEEIDFNITVEDVGATDIIDFNKESTDTPGEHDWNVGSGLGAAETDDGIARGKDALTILDNPVTRNQFINELLELESFLHQRLAEMQGEDDILSVNQFQSAPVILQMKSVDDIQRMLSSVSGVLGSITDTRIHHLLMLNSSPKYVDRLTESVMQKKDLEEKMRASKVAVEEKRKATIEEEMQLKPKEERLIRNTRELKKQIEKDISKRYKNRPVNLMGAINTL
;
A
#
# COMPACT_ATOMS: atom_id res chain seq x y z
N MET A 1 65.51 19.19 -46.96
CA MET A 1 64.28 18.50 -46.51
C MET A 1 64.66 17.38 -45.53
N GLY A 2 65.21 17.73 -44.36
CA GLY A 2 65.80 16.74 -43.43
C GLY A 2 65.39 16.88 -41.96
N ASP A 3 64.88 18.05 -41.53
CA ASP A 3 64.61 18.33 -40.11
C ASP A 3 63.13 18.22 -39.68
N ASP A 4 62.18 18.13 -40.61
CA ASP A 4 60.75 18.15 -40.24
C ASP A 4 60.21 16.81 -39.70
N PHE A 5 60.94 15.70 -39.87
CA PHE A 5 60.51 14.38 -39.39
C PHE A 5 60.98 14.06 -37.96
N GLU A 6 62.01 14.75 -37.43
CA GLU A 6 62.53 14.47 -36.09
C GLU A 6 61.61 14.99 -34.97
N ASN A 7 60.72 15.95 -35.26
CA ASN A 7 59.79 16.55 -34.30
C ASN A 7 58.35 16.05 -34.37
N LEU A 8 58.03 15.07 -35.24
CA LEU A 8 56.68 14.54 -35.33
C LEU A 8 56.31 13.75 -34.06
N PRO A 9 55.11 13.97 -33.50
CA PRO A 9 54.65 13.25 -32.31
C PRO A 9 54.48 11.76 -32.60
N ILE A 10 54.71 10.93 -31.58
CA ILE A 10 54.43 9.50 -31.60
C ILE A 10 53.07 9.29 -30.97
N ASP A 11 52.06 9.06 -31.81
CA ASP A 11 50.71 8.78 -31.35
C ASP A 11 50.48 7.27 -31.25
N ILE A 12 50.05 6.81 -30.08
CA ILE A 12 49.81 5.39 -29.78
C ILE A 12 48.40 5.25 -29.24
N THR A 13 47.60 4.36 -29.83
CA THR A 13 46.26 4.07 -29.29
C THR A 13 46.41 3.28 -27.99
N SER A 14 45.76 3.74 -26.91
CA SER A 14 45.95 3.19 -25.56
C SER A 14 45.67 1.70 -25.47
N ASN A 15 44.65 1.19 -26.16
CA ASN A 15 44.29 -0.23 -26.19
C ASN A 15 45.32 -1.14 -26.90
N LYS A 16 46.20 -0.56 -27.74
CA LYS A 16 47.27 -1.26 -28.46
C LYS A 16 48.65 -0.97 -27.87
N LEU A 17 48.72 -0.29 -26.72
CA LEU A 17 49.97 0.16 -26.13
C LEU A 17 50.92 -1.02 -25.86
N LEU A 18 50.43 -2.09 -25.23
CA LEU A 18 51.24 -3.25 -24.90
C LEU A 18 51.75 -3.96 -26.16
N ASP A 19 50.89 -4.18 -27.14
CA ASP A 19 51.28 -4.77 -28.44
C ASP A 19 52.33 -3.91 -29.15
N TRP A 20 52.13 -2.60 -29.17
CA TRP A 20 53.05 -1.64 -29.76
C TRP A 20 54.44 -1.68 -29.12
N LEU A 21 54.50 -1.87 -27.79
CA LEU A 21 55.73 -2.02 -27.02
C LEU A 21 56.44 -3.34 -27.33
N ILE A 22 55.68 -4.43 -27.48
CA ILE A 22 56.22 -5.76 -27.81
C ILE A 22 56.75 -5.79 -29.26
N ASP A 23 55.98 -5.28 -30.22
CA ASP A 23 56.34 -5.23 -31.65
C ASP A 23 57.66 -4.48 -31.89
N ARG A 24 57.88 -3.41 -31.13
CA ARG A 24 59.10 -2.59 -31.17
C ARG A 24 60.22 -3.13 -30.29
N ARG A 25 60.01 -4.28 -29.64
CA ARG A 25 60.95 -4.95 -28.74
C ARG A 25 61.39 -4.10 -27.54
N HIS A 26 60.52 -3.17 -27.11
CA HIS A 26 60.75 -2.41 -25.87
C HIS A 26 60.50 -3.26 -24.63
N VAL A 27 59.60 -4.24 -24.74
CA VAL A 27 59.28 -5.20 -23.69
C VAL A 27 59.20 -6.62 -24.27
N LYS A 28 59.51 -7.63 -23.44
CA LYS A 28 59.35 -9.04 -23.81
C LYS A 28 57.88 -9.46 -23.76
N HIS A 29 57.49 -10.36 -24.67
CA HIS A 29 56.14 -10.94 -24.68
C HIS A 29 55.81 -11.71 -23.40
N LYS A 30 56.78 -12.42 -22.80
CA LYS A 30 56.60 -13.20 -21.56
C LYS A 30 57.07 -12.40 -20.35
N TRP A 31 56.34 -11.35 -19.99
CA TRP A 31 56.67 -10.46 -18.87
C TRP A 31 55.92 -10.82 -17.58
N GLN A 32 54.77 -11.50 -17.69
CA GLN A 32 53.83 -11.74 -16.58
C GLN A 32 54.47 -12.53 -15.44
N ALA A 33 55.19 -13.61 -15.73
CA ALA A 33 55.87 -14.41 -14.71
C ALA A 33 56.92 -13.60 -13.92
N ALA A 34 57.63 -12.69 -14.60
CA ALA A 34 58.57 -11.79 -13.94
C ALA A 34 57.84 -10.76 -13.06
N ALA A 35 56.73 -10.19 -13.55
CA ALA A 35 55.89 -9.27 -12.78
C ALA A 35 55.33 -9.94 -11.51
N THR A 36 54.87 -11.20 -11.58
CA THR A 36 54.40 -11.94 -10.40
C THR A 36 55.46 -12.05 -9.32
N VAL A 37 56.69 -12.45 -9.68
CA VAL A 37 57.81 -12.57 -8.72
C VAL A 37 58.16 -11.21 -8.11
N ILE A 38 58.08 -10.14 -8.89
CA ILE A 38 58.33 -8.78 -8.40
C ILE A 38 57.23 -8.36 -7.41
N GLN A 39 55.97 -8.64 -7.71
CA GLN A 39 54.85 -8.34 -6.81
C GLN A 39 54.92 -9.13 -5.49
N GLU A 40 55.36 -10.39 -5.52
CA GLU A 40 55.61 -11.16 -4.29
C GLU A 40 56.69 -10.50 -3.43
N LYS A 41 57.78 -10.03 -4.04
CA LYS A 41 58.85 -9.29 -3.35
C LYS A 41 58.35 -7.96 -2.79
N ILE A 42 57.51 -7.23 -3.53
CA ILE A 42 56.86 -6.00 -3.06
C ILE A 42 56.02 -6.30 -1.82
N ASN A 43 55.17 -7.31 -1.86
CA ASN A 43 54.32 -7.69 -0.72
C ASN A 43 55.12 -8.03 0.55
N HIS A 44 56.29 -8.65 0.39
CA HIS A 44 57.22 -8.89 1.49
C HIS A 44 57.88 -7.59 1.97
N ALA A 45 58.38 -6.76 1.05
CA ALA A 45 59.08 -5.52 1.38
C ALA A 45 58.19 -4.49 2.08
N ILE A 46 56.89 -4.41 1.74
CA ILE A 46 55.91 -3.49 2.37
C ILE A 46 55.79 -3.73 3.89
N GLN A 47 56.10 -4.93 4.38
CA GLN A 47 55.99 -5.22 5.83
C GLN A 47 57.02 -4.46 6.66
N ASP A 48 58.13 -4.00 6.04
CA ASP A 48 59.20 -3.26 6.69
C ASP A 48 59.30 -1.83 6.13
N MET A 49 58.32 -0.97 6.42
CA MET A 49 58.26 0.44 5.98
C MET A 49 58.52 1.43 7.13
N PRO A 50 59.20 2.57 6.88
CA PRO A 50 59.31 3.64 7.87
C PRO A 50 58.00 4.41 7.99
N GLU A 51 57.79 5.05 9.15
CA GLU A 51 56.63 5.92 9.41
C GLU A 51 56.74 7.28 8.69
N VAL A 52 56.79 7.26 7.37
CA VAL A 52 56.70 8.46 6.53
C VAL A 52 55.29 8.55 5.97
N GLU A 53 54.58 9.65 6.24
CA GLU A 53 53.18 9.84 5.82
C GLU A 53 52.99 9.68 4.31
N GLU A 54 53.90 10.22 3.49
CA GLU A 54 53.84 10.05 2.04
C GLU A 54 54.00 8.58 1.59
N ILE A 55 54.79 7.78 2.33
CA ILE A 55 54.90 6.34 2.07
C ILE A 55 53.59 5.65 2.45
N LYS A 56 52.98 6.00 3.60
CA LYS A 56 51.68 5.45 4.00
C LYS A 56 50.59 5.75 2.95
N GLU A 57 50.57 6.96 2.40
CA GLU A 57 49.62 7.34 1.34
C GLU A 57 49.81 6.55 0.04
N LEU A 58 51.06 6.31 -0.38
CA LEU A 58 51.39 5.50 -1.56
C LEU A 58 51.01 4.01 -1.38
N LEU A 59 51.01 3.53 -0.14
CA LEU A 59 50.67 2.15 0.22
C LEU A 59 49.17 1.96 0.50
N ALA A 60 48.40 3.04 0.69
CA ALA A 60 47.01 2.98 1.11
C ALA A 60 46.06 2.51 -0.02
N GLY A 61 45.84 1.20 -0.11
CA GLY A 61 44.76 0.61 -0.94
C GLY A 61 44.99 0.72 -2.45
N THR A 62 46.24 0.87 -2.88
CA THR A 62 46.63 0.95 -4.30
C THR A 62 47.56 -0.18 -4.68
N TYR A 63 47.36 -0.74 -5.88
CA TYR A 63 48.35 -1.63 -6.49
C TYR A 63 49.69 -0.88 -6.67
N ILE A 64 50.76 -1.41 -6.09
CA ILE A 64 52.08 -0.78 -6.14
C ILE A 64 52.75 -1.18 -7.45
N ASN A 65 52.96 -0.19 -8.31
CA ASN A 65 53.68 -0.36 -9.56
C ASN A 65 55.10 0.22 -9.44
N TYR A 66 55.87 0.07 -10.51
CA TYR A 66 57.24 0.57 -10.61
C TYR A 66 57.42 2.06 -10.25
N PHE A 67 56.52 2.95 -10.67
CA PHE A 67 56.67 4.39 -10.39
C PHE A 67 56.47 4.68 -8.89
N HIS A 68 55.61 3.93 -8.21
CA HIS A 68 55.51 3.96 -6.76
C HIS A 68 56.80 3.44 -6.11
N CYS A 69 57.38 2.34 -6.62
CA CYS A 69 58.66 1.79 -6.13
C CYS A 69 59.80 2.81 -6.26
N LEU A 70 59.87 3.56 -7.37
CA LEU A 70 60.85 4.64 -7.55
C LEU A 70 60.67 5.76 -6.53
N ARG A 71 59.42 6.17 -6.26
CA ARG A 71 59.12 7.21 -5.27
C ARG A 71 59.46 6.75 -3.86
N ILE A 72 59.11 5.52 -3.50
CA ILE A 72 59.49 4.90 -2.21
C ILE A 72 61.01 4.90 -2.07
N LEU A 73 61.75 4.48 -3.11
CA LEU A 73 63.21 4.47 -3.09
C LEU A 73 63.80 5.88 -2.92
N GLU A 74 63.21 6.90 -3.54
CA GLU A 74 63.61 8.30 -3.34
C GLU A 74 63.40 8.78 -1.91
N LEU A 75 62.22 8.47 -1.33
CA LEU A 75 61.90 8.83 0.05
C LEU A 75 62.81 8.11 1.06
N LEU A 76 63.13 6.84 0.82
CA LEU A 76 64.09 6.07 1.62
C LEU A 76 65.50 6.67 1.57
N LYS A 77 65.95 7.17 0.41
CA LYS A 77 67.27 7.84 0.30
C LYS A 77 67.36 9.10 1.15
N ILE A 78 66.25 9.81 1.30
CA ILE A 78 66.16 11.04 2.11
C ILE A 78 66.11 10.68 3.60
N SER A 79 65.24 9.74 3.97
CA SER A 79 65.01 9.36 5.38
C SER A 79 66.15 8.54 5.99
N GLU A 80 66.87 7.72 5.21
CA GLU A 80 67.94 6.82 5.69
C GLU A 80 69.36 7.33 5.36
N SER A 81 69.50 8.63 5.07
CA SER A 81 70.74 9.29 4.65
C SER A 81 71.94 9.13 5.61
N GLY A 82 71.70 8.71 6.86
CA GLY A 82 72.75 8.41 7.86
C GLY A 82 73.34 6.99 7.84
N SER A 83 72.85 6.08 6.98
CA SER A 83 73.19 4.64 7.01
C SER A 83 74.16 4.17 5.91
N ARG A 84 75.02 5.06 5.39
CA ARG A 84 75.99 4.69 4.34
C ARG A 84 77.22 4.01 4.95
N ASN A 85 77.56 2.82 4.44
CA ASN A 85 78.83 2.16 4.77
C ASN A 85 80.02 2.92 4.15
N ILE A 86 81.23 2.66 4.66
CA ILE A 86 82.50 3.34 4.31
C ILE A 86 82.82 3.35 2.79
N PHE A 87 82.15 2.52 1.99
CA PHE A 87 82.26 2.45 0.52
C PHE A 87 81.09 3.10 -0.25
N GLY A 88 80.21 3.86 0.41
CA GLY A 88 79.13 4.60 -0.23
C GLY A 88 77.85 3.79 -0.52
N TYR A 89 77.82 2.50 -0.15
CA TYR A 89 76.62 1.65 -0.24
C TYR A 89 75.66 1.90 0.94
N TYR A 90 74.36 1.96 0.67
CA TYR A 90 73.32 2.01 1.69
C TYR A 90 73.27 0.67 2.44
N SER A 91 73.24 0.70 3.78
CA SER A 91 73.44 -0.51 4.59
C SER A 91 72.15 -1.22 5.02
N SER A 92 71.00 -0.55 5.02
CA SER A 92 69.72 -1.12 5.46
C SER A 92 69.21 -2.22 4.53
N GLN A 93 68.61 -3.27 5.10
CA GLN A 93 68.02 -4.36 4.34
C GLN A 93 66.85 -3.86 3.47
N ARG A 94 65.98 -3.03 4.05
CA ARG A 94 64.90 -2.32 3.36
C ARG A 94 65.36 -1.62 2.08
N MET A 95 66.42 -0.80 2.13
CA MET A 95 66.91 -0.10 0.95
C MET A 95 67.40 -1.08 -0.13
N LYS A 96 68.08 -2.17 0.28
CA LYS A 96 68.50 -3.22 -0.66
C LYS A 96 67.32 -3.93 -1.32
N ASP A 97 66.27 -4.22 -0.55
CA ASP A 97 65.07 -4.90 -1.06
C ASP A 97 64.36 -4.05 -2.12
N TRP A 98 64.16 -2.74 -1.86
CA TRP A 98 63.55 -1.84 -2.85
C TRP A 98 64.45 -1.57 -4.05
N GLN A 99 65.77 -1.53 -3.88
CA GLN A 99 66.72 -1.47 -5.00
C GLN A 99 66.65 -2.73 -5.86
N GLU A 100 66.54 -3.90 -5.25
CA GLU A 100 66.39 -5.18 -5.96
C GLU A 100 65.09 -5.19 -6.76
N ILE A 101 63.95 -4.82 -6.14
CA ILE A 101 62.63 -4.72 -6.79
C ILE A 101 62.70 -3.82 -8.03
N VAL A 102 63.29 -2.62 -7.90
CA VAL A 102 63.46 -1.69 -9.03
C VAL A 102 64.33 -2.31 -10.13
N SER A 103 65.45 -2.97 -9.76
CA SER A 103 66.34 -3.61 -10.74
C SER A 103 65.66 -4.76 -11.50
N LEU A 104 64.79 -5.52 -10.84
CA LEU A 104 64.03 -6.62 -11.43
C LEU A 104 62.97 -6.08 -12.40
N TYR A 105 62.34 -4.94 -12.06
CA TYR A 105 61.42 -4.24 -12.95
C TYR A 105 62.10 -3.68 -14.20
N GLU A 106 63.27 -3.07 -14.05
CA GLU A 106 64.04 -2.49 -15.15
C GLU A 106 64.61 -3.56 -16.09
N LYS A 107 64.94 -4.74 -15.54
CA LYS A 107 65.35 -5.89 -16.34
C LYS A 107 64.26 -6.24 -17.34
N ASP A 108 64.64 -6.25 -18.62
CA ASP A 108 63.73 -6.53 -19.74
C ASP A 108 62.51 -5.57 -19.84
N SER A 109 62.57 -4.40 -19.19
CA SER A 109 61.49 -3.40 -19.12
C SER A 109 60.14 -3.97 -18.66
N VAL A 110 60.14 -4.93 -17.72
CA VAL A 110 58.91 -5.55 -17.19
C VAL A 110 57.93 -4.51 -16.66
N TYR A 111 58.45 -3.44 -16.03
CA TYR A 111 57.61 -2.35 -15.53
C TYR A 111 56.73 -1.73 -16.60
N LEU A 112 57.27 -1.54 -17.81
CA LEU A 112 56.60 -0.81 -18.87
C LEU A 112 55.44 -1.63 -19.45
N ALA A 113 55.57 -2.96 -19.49
CA ALA A 113 54.45 -3.84 -19.84
C ALA A 113 53.38 -3.88 -18.75
N GLU A 114 53.77 -3.96 -17.47
CA GLU A 114 52.81 -4.01 -16.36
C GLU A 114 51.97 -2.73 -16.28
N VAL A 115 52.59 -1.55 -16.38
CA VAL A 115 51.85 -0.28 -16.35
C VAL A 115 51.02 -0.07 -17.61
N ALA A 116 51.47 -0.56 -18.78
CA ALA A 116 50.69 -0.52 -20.01
C ALA A 116 49.43 -1.41 -19.91
N ASP A 117 49.57 -2.62 -19.38
CA ASP A 117 48.45 -3.54 -19.14
C ASP A 117 47.47 -2.96 -18.10
N MET A 118 47.98 -2.42 -16.99
CA MET A 118 47.17 -1.74 -15.97
C MET A 118 46.40 -0.55 -16.56
N LEU A 119 47.05 0.28 -17.39
CA LEU A 119 46.41 1.41 -18.06
C LEU A 119 45.28 0.93 -18.98
N ILE A 120 45.52 -0.11 -19.77
CA ILE A 120 44.51 -0.70 -20.66
C ILE A 120 43.32 -1.19 -19.85
N ARG A 121 43.56 -1.94 -18.76
CA ARG A 121 42.50 -2.47 -17.90
C ARG A 121 41.67 -1.37 -17.25
N ASN A 122 42.33 -0.32 -16.73
CA ASN A 122 41.64 0.79 -16.09
C ASN A 122 40.71 1.53 -17.07
N VAL A 123 41.19 1.79 -18.29
CA VAL A 123 40.45 2.51 -19.33
C VAL A 123 39.31 1.64 -19.90
N ALA A 124 39.57 0.35 -20.11
CA ALA A 124 38.63 -0.55 -20.80
C ALA A 124 37.56 -1.15 -19.88
N TYR A 125 37.86 -1.36 -18.60
CA TYR A 125 37.00 -2.14 -17.70
C TYR A 125 36.69 -1.44 -16.38
N GLU A 126 37.71 -1.03 -15.61
CA GLU A 126 37.50 -0.57 -14.22
C GLU A 126 36.70 0.74 -14.13
N VAL A 127 37.12 1.79 -14.86
CA VAL A 127 36.39 3.07 -14.86
C VAL A 127 34.98 2.90 -15.46
N PRO A 128 34.80 2.25 -16.64
CA PRO A 128 33.46 1.98 -17.17
C PRO A 128 32.57 1.19 -16.22
N TRP A 129 33.11 0.20 -15.50
CA TRP A 129 32.36 -0.58 -14.52
C TRP A 129 31.89 0.28 -13.34
N LEU A 130 32.77 1.10 -12.76
CA LEU A 130 32.39 2.04 -11.69
C LEU A 130 31.33 3.04 -12.17
N ARG A 131 31.49 3.60 -13.38
CA ARG A 131 30.49 4.49 -14.00
C ARG A 131 29.15 3.80 -14.14
N LYS A 132 29.13 2.54 -14.58
CA LYS A 132 27.91 1.74 -14.71
C LYS A 132 27.23 1.50 -13.35
N GLN A 133 28.01 1.22 -12.30
CA GLN A 133 27.45 1.05 -10.96
C GLN A 133 26.88 2.35 -10.42
N ILE A 134 27.58 3.48 -10.58
CA ILE A 134 27.07 4.81 -10.20
C ILE A 134 25.78 5.14 -10.97
N ALA A 135 25.74 4.88 -12.28
CA ALA A 135 24.54 5.09 -13.09
C ALA A 135 23.37 4.20 -12.64
N LYS A 136 23.64 2.94 -12.26
CA LYS A 136 22.63 2.03 -11.68
C LYS A 136 22.09 2.56 -10.35
N CYS A 137 22.96 3.09 -9.49
CA CYS A 137 22.55 3.73 -8.24
C CYS A 137 21.64 4.93 -8.53
N GLN A 138 22.03 5.82 -9.44
CA GLN A 138 21.24 6.99 -9.82
C GLN A 138 19.88 6.60 -10.41
N GLN A 139 19.83 5.59 -11.28
CA GLN A 139 18.58 5.09 -11.83
C GLN A 139 17.66 4.57 -10.70
N SER A 140 18.18 3.72 -9.82
CA SER A 140 17.44 3.19 -8.67
C SER A 140 16.93 4.32 -7.75
N GLN A 141 17.71 5.37 -7.52
CA GLN A 141 17.26 6.55 -6.77
C GLN A 141 16.06 7.24 -7.44
N THR A 142 16.12 7.49 -8.76
CA THR A 142 15.00 8.13 -9.47
C THR A 142 13.74 7.27 -9.50
N GLU A 143 13.87 5.94 -9.55
CA GLU A 143 12.76 5.01 -9.45
C GLU A 143 12.15 5.01 -8.04
N CYS A 144 13.00 5.04 -7.01
CA CYS A 144 12.55 5.17 -5.62
C CYS A 144 11.80 6.49 -5.40
N GLU A 145 12.31 7.62 -5.89
CA GLU A 145 11.63 8.92 -5.79
C GLU A 145 10.23 8.92 -6.42
N LYS A 146 10.08 8.29 -7.60
CA LYS A 146 8.78 8.13 -8.25
C LYS A 146 7.84 7.27 -7.40
N LYS A 147 8.33 6.15 -6.86
CA LYS A 147 7.56 5.25 -5.99
C LYS A 147 7.16 5.92 -4.67
N GLU A 148 8.05 6.69 -4.05
CA GLU A 148 7.74 7.46 -2.83
C GLU A 148 6.59 8.44 -3.06
N LYS A 149 6.64 9.18 -4.18
CA LYS A 149 5.56 10.11 -4.53
C LYS A 149 4.25 9.35 -4.77
N PHE A 150 4.29 8.26 -5.51
CA PHE A 150 3.13 7.40 -5.75
C PHE A 150 2.51 6.89 -4.43
N TYR A 151 3.31 6.30 -3.54
CA TYR A 151 2.82 5.80 -2.25
C TYR A 151 2.32 6.93 -1.34
N ALA A 152 2.92 8.11 -1.40
CA ALA A 152 2.43 9.27 -0.65
C ALA A 152 1.05 9.74 -1.14
N GLU A 153 0.85 9.83 -2.45
CA GLU A 153 -0.44 10.17 -3.05
C GLU A 153 -1.49 9.08 -2.76
N ALA A 154 -1.13 7.81 -2.91
CA ALA A 154 -2.00 6.67 -2.62
C ALA A 154 -2.42 6.62 -1.14
N ALA A 155 -1.51 6.92 -0.21
CA ALA A 155 -1.83 6.97 1.22
C ALA A 155 -2.84 8.08 1.55
N GLU A 156 -2.70 9.28 0.96
CA GLU A 156 -3.68 10.36 1.17
C GLU A 156 -5.04 10.04 0.52
N THR A 157 -5.06 9.40 -0.65
CA THR A 157 -6.31 8.92 -1.25
C THR A 157 -7.00 7.87 -0.37
N ALA A 158 -6.27 6.84 0.11
CA ALA A 158 -6.81 5.81 0.98
C ALA A 158 -7.37 6.40 2.29
N LYS A 159 -6.66 7.36 2.88
CA LYS A 159 -7.09 8.09 4.08
C LYS A 159 -8.39 8.87 3.86
N GLU A 160 -8.52 9.55 2.71
CA GLU A 160 -9.73 10.30 2.38
C GLU A 160 -10.90 9.36 2.12
N GLU A 161 -10.69 8.24 1.42
CA GLU A 161 -11.69 7.19 1.25
C GLU A 161 -12.15 6.63 2.60
N TYR A 162 -11.21 6.32 3.50
CA TYR A 162 -11.51 5.83 4.85
C TYR A 162 -12.38 6.84 5.63
N LYS A 163 -12.02 8.12 5.62
CA LYS A 163 -12.80 9.17 6.27
C LYS A 163 -14.19 9.32 5.69
N GLN A 164 -14.31 9.27 4.36
CA GLN A 164 -15.60 9.33 3.69
C GLN A 164 -16.46 8.12 4.04
N TYR A 165 -15.87 6.94 4.12
CA TYR A 165 -16.56 5.72 4.53
C TYR A 165 -17.04 5.80 5.99
N CYS A 166 -16.18 6.23 6.92
CA CYS A 166 -16.56 6.47 8.32
C CYS A 166 -17.70 7.49 8.43
N LYS A 167 -17.63 8.59 7.67
CA LYS A 167 -18.67 9.62 7.65
C LYS A 167 -20.01 9.08 7.13
N LYS A 168 -19.99 8.22 6.11
CA LYS A 168 -21.20 7.55 5.59
C LYS A 168 -21.83 6.65 6.63
N LEU A 169 -21.01 5.93 7.40
CA LEU A 169 -21.46 5.07 8.50
C LEU A 169 -21.91 5.87 9.73
N GLY A 170 -21.59 7.15 9.83
CA GLY A 170 -21.88 7.97 11.01
C GLY A 170 -20.93 7.71 12.18
N ILE A 171 -19.76 7.13 11.93
CA ILE A 171 -18.75 6.82 12.95
C ILE A 171 -17.51 7.73 12.82
N LYS A 172 -16.72 7.82 13.89
CA LYS A 172 -15.45 8.56 13.90
C LYS A 172 -14.29 7.74 13.32
N GLY A 173 -14.35 6.43 13.45
CA GLY A 173 -13.30 5.51 13.01
C GLY A 173 -12.17 5.32 14.02
N GLU A 174 -12.42 5.53 15.32
CA GLU A 174 -11.42 5.29 16.38
C GLU A 174 -11.61 3.90 17.00
N LYS A 175 -12.84 3.63 17.47
CA LYS A 175 -13.25 2.33 18.04
C LYS A 175 -14.39 1.76 17.21
N ILE A 176 -14.07 1.36 15.98
CA ILE A 176 -15.02 1.00 14.92
C ILE A 176 -16.18 0.14 15.44
N ARG A 177 -15.90 -1.01 16.06
CA ARG A 177 -16.93 -1.92 16.58
C ARG A 177 -17.86 -1.25 17.59
N ARG A 178 -17.31 -0.58 18.59
CA ARG A 178 -18.09 0.12 19.64
C ARG A 178 -18.91 1.27 19.07
N GLU A 179 -18.34 2.03 18.13
CA GLU A 179 -19.03 3.13 17.46
C GLU A 179 -20.21 2.62 16.64
N LEU A 180 -20.02 1.55 15.84
CA LEU A 180 -21.10 0.91 15.09
C LEU A 180 -22.24 0.44 16.00
N LEU A 181 -21.90 -0.24 17.11
CA LEU A 181 -22.89 -0.71 18.08
C LEU A 181 -23.62 0.43 18.78
N SER A 182 -22.94 1.56 19.02
CA SER A 182 -23.59 2.73 19.64
C SER A 182 -24.68 3.34 18.77
N LEU A 183 -24.61 3.19 17.44
CA LEU A 183 -25.66 3.66 16.52
C LEU A 183 -27.00 2.94 16.74
N VAL A 184 -26.98 1.70 17.25
CA VAL A 184 -28.20 0.94 17.58
C VAL A 184 -29.05 1.65 18.64
N SER A 185 -28.43 2.46 19.51
CA SER A 185 -29.13 3.25 20.51
C SER A 185 -30.03 4.35 19.94
N GLU A 186 -29.91 4.66 18.65
CA GLU A 186 -30.80 5.61 17.95
C GLU A 186 -32.13 4.98 17.53
N LEU A 187 -32.21 3.64 17.45
CA LEU A 187 -33.42 2.92 17.01
C LEU A 187 -34.69 3.28 17.82
N PRO A 188 -34.64 3.38 19.17
CA PRO A 188 -35.82 3.77 19.96
C PRO A 188 -36.39 5.13 19.55
N GLU A 189 -35.54 6.15 19.36
CA GLU A 189 -35.99 7.49 18.94
C GLU A 189 -36.58 7.46 17.52
N ILE A 190 -35.99 6.67 16.62
CA ILE A 190 -36.51 6.45 15.27
C ILE A 190 -37.89 5.79 15.32
N TYR A 191 -38.08 4.77 16.16
CA TYR A 191 -39.37 4.10 16.33
C TYR A 191 -40.43 5.02 16.95
N GLU A 192 -40.05 5.89 17.89
CA GLU A 192 -40.97 6.88 18.44
C GLU A 192 -41.46 7.87 17.38
N SER A 193 -40.55 8.35 16.52
CA SER A 193 -40.90 9.21 15.39
C SER A 193 -41.83 8.47 14.42
N LEU A 194 -41.45 7.26 14.00
CA LEU A 194 -42.25 6.47 13.07
C LEU A 194 -43.64 6.15 13.63
N THR A 195 -43.73 5.81 14.92
CA THR A 195 -45.02 5.54 15.58
C THR A 195 -45.90 6.79 15.61
N ARG A 196 -45.31 7.99 15.73
CA ARG A 196 -46.03 9.26 15.63
C ARG A 196 -46.57 9.49 14.22
N ASP A 197 -45.78 9.19 13.20
CA ASP A 197 -46.18 9.33 11.81
C ASP A 197 -47.26 8.30 11.43
N VAL A 198 -47.16 7.06 11.90
CA VAL A 198 -48.18 6.02 11.74
C VAL A 198 -49.53 6.45 12.34
N LYS A 199 -49.55 7.18 13.46
CA LYS A 199 -50.80 7.71 14.02
C LYS A 199 -51.52 8.68 13.09
N SER A 200 -50.81 9.36 12.19
CA SER A 200 -51.42 10.23 11.18
C SER A 200 -52.18 9.45 10.09
N LEU A 201 -51.94 8.13 9.99
CA LEU A 201 -52.60 7.25 9.02
C LEU A 201 -53.97 6.74 9.48
N SER A 202 -54.48 7.18 10.64
CA SER A 202 -55.77 6.71 11.18
C SER A 202 -56.92 6.87 10.19
N GLU A 203 -57.03 8.05 9.57
CA GLU A 203 -58.05 8.34 8.57
C GLU A 203 -57.89 7.48 7.30
N VAL A 204 -56.66 7.12 6.94
CA VAL A 204 -56.37 6.24 5.80
C VAL A 204 -56.85 4.82 6.06
N VAL A 205 -56.56 4.31 7.25
CA VAL A 205 -56.97 2.97 7.67
C VAL A 205 -58.50 2.88 7.76
N GLU A 206 -59.16 3.89 8.33
CA GLU A 206 -60.62 3.95 8.41
C GLU A 206 -61.28 4.02 7.02
N PHE A 207 -60.71 4.82 6.11
CA PHE A 207 -61.19 4.92 4.74
C PHE A 207 -61.02 3.61 3.98
N TYR A 208 -59.86 2.96 4.08
CA TYR A 208 -59.61 1.66 3.45
C TYR A 208 -60.57 0.59 3.99
N GLU A 209 -60.72 0.49 5.31
CA GLU A 209 -61.65 -0.46 5.92
C GLU A 209 -63.09 -0.27 5.45
N ALA A 210 -63.57 0.98 5.43
CA ALA A 210 -64.90 1.28 4.93
C ALA A 210 -65.06 0.88 3.46
N PHE A 211 -64.03 1.09 2.64
CA PHE A 211 -64.04 0.74 1.22
C PHE A 211 -64.11 -0.78 1.02
N VAL A 212 -63.28 -1.54 1.72
CA VAL A 212 -63.26 -3.01 1.66
C VAL A 212 -64.60 -3.58 2.13
N LEU A 213 -65.16 -3.08 3.23
CA LEU A 213 -66.46 -3.53 3.75
C LEU A 213 -67.63 -3.20 2.81
N PHE A 214 -67.56 -2.08 2.10
CA PHE A 214 -68.59 -1.68 1.13
C PHE A 214 -68.52 -2.50 -0.15
N THR A 215 -67.31 -2.79 -0.63
CA THR A 215 -67.09 -3.48 -1.92
C THR A 215 -67.15 -5.01 -1.81
N LEU A 216 -66.82 -5.56 -0.63
CA LEU A 216 -66.83 -7.00 -0.37
C LEU A 216 -67.91 -7.31 0.69
N ASP A 217 -69.06 -7.84 0.25
CA ASP A 217 -70.21 -8.24 1.07
C ASP A 217 -69.86 -9.15 2.28
N SER A 218 -68.68 -9.79 2.28
CA SER A 218 -68.12 -10.42 3.46
C SER A 218 -66.59 -10.41 3.45
N VAL A 219 -65.97 -9.65 4.35
CA VAL A 219 -64.54 -9.73 4.63
C VAL A 219 -64.31 -10.79 5.70
N LYS A 220 -63.49 -11.80 5.41
CA LYS A 220 -63.04 -12.76 6.44
C LYS A 220 -61.79 -12.20 7.13
N GLY A 221 -61.98 -11.51 8.25
CA GLY A 221 -60.87 -11.01 9.08
C GLY A 221 -60.90 -9.50 9.28
N GLU A 222 -59.93 -9.00 10.06
CA GLU A 222 -59.71 -7.56 10.29
C GLU A 222 -58.79 -7.01 9.20
N THR A 223 -59.13 -5.85 8.62
CA THR A 223 -58.27 -5.13 7.67
C THR A 223 -57.13 -4.42 8.40
N SER A 224 -55.93 -4.47 7.83
CA SER A 224 -54.72 -3.77 8.32
C SER A 224 -54.48 -3.89 9.85
N PRO A 225 -54.46 -5.12 10.41
CA PRO A 225 -54.47 -5.32 11.85
C PRO A 225 -53.17 -4.83 12.53
N TYR A 226 -52.01 -4.81 11.85
CA TYR A 226 -50.75 -4.26 12.42
C TYR A 226 -50.79 -2.72 12.50
N LEU A 227 -51.24 -2.04 11.45
CA LEU A 227 -51.42 -0.59 11.44
C LEU A 227 -52.41 -0.13 12.53
N LYS A 228 -53.58 -0.78 12.62
CA LYS A 228 -54.57 -0.49 13.68
C LYS A 228 -53.97 -0.61 15.07
N HIS A 229 -53.14 -1.63 15.27
CA HIS A 229 -52.48 -1.85 16.55
C HIS A 229 -51.44 -0.79 16.86
N LEU A 230 -50.56 -0.45 15.91
CA LEU A 230 -49.56 0.62 16.08
C LEU A 230 -50.20 2.00 16.31
N ILE A 231 -51.30 2.32 15.62
CA ILE A 231 -52.05 3.56 15.83
C ILE A 231 -52.58 3.63 17.27
N LYS A 232 -53.16 2.53 17.76
CA LYS A 232 -53.86 2.50 19.05
C LYS A 232 -52.92 2.35 20.25
N TYR A 233 -51.92 1.47 20.15
CA TYR A 233 -51.08 1.06 21.27
C TYR A 233 -49.60 1.47 21.11
N GLY A 234 -49.19 1.91 19.92
CA GLY A 234 -47.79 2.20 19.60
C GLY A 234 -46.95 0.95 19.36
N ASN A 235 -45.63 1.15 19.31
CA ASN A 235 -44.66 0.07 19.10
C ASN A 235 -44.47 -0.80 20.36
N THR A 236 -45.42 -1.69 20.64
CA THR A 236 -45.37 -2.59 21.79
C THR A 236 -44.59 -3.88 21.48
N THR A 237 -44.44 -4.75 22.48
CA THR A 237 -43.86 -6.08 22.28
C THR A 237 -44.70 -6.97 21.37
N THR A 238 -44.04 -7.91 20.70
CA THR A 238 -44.69 -8.94 19.88
C THR A 238 -45.61 -9.82 20.74
N TYR A 239 -45.23 -10.09 21.99
CA TYR A 239 -46.10 -10.78 22.96
C TYR A 239 -47.44 -10.06 23.14
N GLN A 240 -47.43 -8.73 23.34
CA GLN A 240 -48.65 -7.96 23.52
C GLN A 240 -49.52 -7.97 22.27
N TRP A 241 -48.90 -7.87 21.09
CA TRP A 241 -49.60 -7.96 19.82
C TRP A 241 -50.32 -9.31 19.65
N ARG A 242 -49.64 -10.40 19.98
CA ARG A 242 -50.11 -11.78 19.78
C ARG A 242 -51.17 -12.20 20.80
N THR A 243 -50.93 -11.92 22.08
CA THR A 243 -51.80 -12.35 23.19
C THR A 243 -52.90 -11.34 23.53
N LYS A 244 -52.78 -10.11 23.01
CA LYS A 244 -53.62 -8.95 23.37
C LYS A 244 -53.53 -8.57 24.87
N LYS A 245 -52.53 -9.08 25.60
CA LYS A 245 -52.25 -8.77 27.01
C LYS A 245 -50.88 -8.12 27.16
N VAL A 246 -50.77 -7.14 28.04
CA VAL A 246 -49.48 -6.54 28.39
C VAL A 246 -48.66 -7.56 29.19
N PRO A 247 -47.39 -7.85 28.83
CA PRO A 247 -46.56 -8.77 29.59
C PRO A 247 -46.27 -8.21 30.99
N GLN A 248 -46.21 -9.09 31.99
CA GLN A 248 -45.83 -8.73 33.36
C GLN A 248 -44.32 -8.46 33.48
N THR A 249 -43.51 -9.15 32.67
CA THR A 249 -42.07 -8.98 32.62
C THR A 249 -41.59 -9.21 31.19
N VAL A 250 -40.66 -8.38 30.73
CA VAL A 250 -39.99 -8.56 29.44
C VAL A 250 -38.57 -8.98 29.72
N GLU A 251 -38.20 -10.19 29.28
CA GLU A 251 -36.80 -10.61 29.27
C GLU A 251 -36.17 -9.98 28.04
N GLU A 252 -35.46 -8.86 28.22
CA GLU A 252 -34.75 -8.20 27.13
C GLU A 252 -33.85 -9.23 26.42
N PRO A 253 -33.94 -9.33 25.09
CA PRO A 253 -33.03 -10.19 24.35
C PRO A 253 -31.61 -9.71 24.67
N LYS A 254 -30.81 -10.57 25.31
CA LYS A 254 -29.42 -10.25 25.60
C LYS A 254 -28.73 -9.88 24.29
N LEU A 255 -28.37 -8.61 24.15
CA LEU A 255 -27.45 -8.14 23.12
C LEU A 255 -26.07 -8.67 23.50
N TRP A 256 -25.83 -9.93 23.13
CA TRP A 256 -24.65 -10.75 23.48
C TRP A 256 -23.31 -10.10 23.12
N PHE A 257 -23.31 -9.00 22.37
CA PHE A 257 -22.14 -8.28 21.87
C PHE A 257 -21.68 -7.08 22.71
N LEU A 258 -22.40 -6.71 23.78
CA LEU A 258 -21.98 -5.64 24.69
C LEU A 258 -21.06 -6.12 25.83
N GLU A 259 -20.95 -7.44 26.05
CA GLU A 259 -20.26 -8.00 27.23
C GLU A 259 -18.81 -8.48 26.96
N GLU A 260 -18.37 -8.59 25.70
CA GLU A 260 -17.00 -9.03 25.38
C GLU A 260 -16.28 -7.98 24.52
N GLU A 261 -15.40 -7.18 25.16
CA GLU A 261 -14.13 -6.63 24.62
C GLU A 261 -13.61 -5.47 25.51
N ASP A 262 -13.40 -5.75 26.80
CA ASP A 262 -12.22 -5.22 27.48
C ASP A 262 -11.23 -6.40 27.53
N GLU A 263 -10.00 -6.17 27.07
CA GLU A 263 -8.86 -7.12 27.04
C GLU A 263 -8.80 -8.15 25.89
N ASN A 264 -8.30 -7.70 24.72
CA ASN A 264 -6.95 -8.09 24.31
C ASN A 264 -6.54 -7.29 23.06
N THR A 265 -5.82 -6.19 23.30
CA THR A 265 -4.70 -5.83 22.42
C THR A 265 -3.68 -6.96 22.51
N ASN A 266 -3.91 -8.07 21.82
CA ASN A 266 -2.79 -8.81 21.31
C ASN A 266 -2.27 -7.94 20.17
N GLU A 267 -1.10 -7.36 20.39
CA GLU A 267 -0.19 -7.04 19.32
C GLU A 267 -0.01 -8.34 18.53
N ASP A 268 -0.90 -8.60 17.58
CA ASP A 268 -0.66 -9.57 16.53
C ASP A 268 0.53 -9.00 15.78
N GLU A 269 1.69 -9.52 16.16
CA GLU A 269 2.91 -9.47 15.39
C GLU A 269 2.52 -9.89 13.98
N ILE A 270 2.33 -8.90 13.10
CA ILE A 270 1.91 -9.17 11.74
C ILE A 270 3.05 -9.96 11.11
N ASP A 271 2.84 -11.26 10.92
CA ASP A 271 3.69 -12.13 10.13
C ASP A 271 3.60 -11.69 8.67
N TRP A 272 4.38 -10.67 8.35
CA TRP A 272 4.60 -10.17 7.00
C TRP A 272 5.54 -11.12 6.24
N GLY A 273 5.16 -12.41 6.17
CA GLY A 273 5.76 -13.46 5.35
C GLY A 273 7.26 -13.26 5.11
N GLY A 274 8.07 -13.89 5.96
CA GLY A 274 9.52 -13.83 5.95
C GLY A 274 10.12 -13.61 4.54
N ILE A 275 10.72 -12.43 4.37
CA ILE A 275 11.62 -12.09 3.26
C ILE A 275 12.86 -12.97 3.42
N GLY A 276 12.74 -14.23 3.00
CA GLY A 276 13.81 -15.18 2.84
C GLY A 276 14.67 -14.79 1.64
N ASP A 277 15.96 -15.01 1.79
CA ASP A 277 17.09 -14.45 1.04
C ASP A 277 17.26 -15.01 -0.38
N ASP A 278 16.19 -15.03 -1.19
CA ASP A 278 16.23 -15.38 -2.62
C ASP A 278 15.67 -14.22 -3.45
N ILE A 279 16.59 -13.39 -3.95
CA ILE A 279 16.32 -12.27 -4.85
C ILE A 279 15.96 -12.84 -6.24
N GLU A 280 14.74 -13.31 -6.41
CA GLU A 280 14.05 -13.19 -7.69
C GLU A 280 13.27 -11.88 -7.68
N GLU A 281 13.35 -11.16 -8.80
CA GLU A 281 12.72 -9.87 -9.05
C GLU A 281 11.26 -9.86 -8.55
N ILE A 282 11.03 -9.31 -7.35
CA ILE A 282 9.68 -9.08 -6.83
C ILE A 282 9.03 -8.10 -7.80
N ASP A 283 8.09 -8.60 -8.59
CA ASP A 283 7.22 -7.79 -9.43
C ASP A 283 6.31 -6.97 -8.51
N PHE A 284 6.75 -5.76 -8.16
CA PHE A 284 5.99 -4.77 -7.38
C PHE A 284 4.87 -4.12 -8.20
N ASN A 285 4.39 -4.78 -9.25
CA ASN A 285 3.25 -4.34 -10.04
C ASN A 285 1.96 -4.74 -9.31
N ILE A 286 1.79 -4.23 -8.07
CA ILE A 286 0.48 -4.18 -7.41
C ILE A 286 -0.35 -3.20 -8.22
N THR A 287 -1.00 -3.71 -9.27
CA THR A 287 -2.11 -3.03 -9.90
C THR A 287 -3.21 -2.87 -8.85
N VAL A 288 -3.78 -1.68 -8.74
CA VAL A 288 -4.87 -1.31 -7.81
C VAL A 288 -6.08 -2.26 -7.92
N GLU A 289 -6.14 -3.07 -8.97
CA GLU A 289 -7.14 -4.11 -9.22
C GLU A 289 -6.97 -5.37 -8.35
N ASP A 290 -5.78 -5.65 -7.80
CA ASP A 290 -5.50 -6.89 -7.03
C ASP A 290 -5.92 -6.80 -5.54
N VAL A 291 -6.53 -5.69 -5.14
CA VAL A 291 -7.17 -5.50 -3.81
C VAL A 291 -8.70 -5.60 -3.91
N GLY A 292 -9.23 -6.03 -5.06
CA GLY A 292 -10.64 -5.96 -5.40
C GLY A 292 -11.32 -7.32 -5.54
N ALA A 293 -11.34 -8.14 -4.49
CA ALA A 293 -12.20 -9.33 -4.44
C ALA A 293 -12.48 -9.80 -3.00
N THR A 294 -12.92 -8.89 -2.14
CA THR A 294 -13.66 -9.25 -0.93
C THR A 294 -15.02 -8.57 -0.99
N ASP A 295 -16.06 -9.22 -0.46
CA ASP A 295 -17.44 -8.71 -0.42
C ASP A 295 -17.51 -7.43 0.44
N ILE A 296 -17.06 -6.30 -0.12
CA ILE A 296 -17.10 -4.99 0.52
C ILE A 296 -18.57 -4.60 0.64
N ILE A 297 -19.04 -4.46 1.88
CA ILE A 297 -20.38 -3.95 2.18
C ILE A 297 -20.46 -2.50 1.70
N ASP A 298 -21.10 -2.28 0.56
CA ASP A 298 -21.42 -0.96 0.03
C ASP A 298 -22.67 -0.42 0.74
N PHE A 299 -22.45 0.50 1.67
CA PHE A 299 -23.49 1.15 2.48
C PHE A 299 -24.53 1.95 1.65
N ASN A 300 -24.27 2.17 0.35
CA ASN A 300 -25.21 2.83 -0.56
C ASN A 300 -25.94 1.87 -1.49
N LYS A 301 -25.66 0.57 -1.45
CA LYS A 301 -26.32 -0.45 -2.25
C LYS A 301 -27.28 -1.23 -1.38
N GLU A 302 -28.44 -1.60 -1.94
CA GLU A 302 -29.28 -2.62 -1.33
C GLU A 302 -28.42 -3.85 -1.05
N SER A 303 -28.22 -4.14 0.23
CA SER A 303 -27.46 -5.30 0.66
C SER A 303 -28.17 -6.55 0.14
N THR A 304 -27.48 -7.31 -0.72
CA THR A 304 -27.89 -8.67 -1.12
C THR A 304 -27.63 -9.68 0.00
N ASP A 305 -27.01 -9.23 1.09
CA ASP A 305 -27.08 -9.86 2.41
C ASP A 305 -28.53 -9.82 2.90
N THR A 306 -29.33 -10.70 2.32
CA THR A 306 -30.46 -11.28 3.05
C THR A 306 -29.89 -11.73 4.40
N PRO A 307 -30.55 -11.39 5.53
CA PRO A 307 -30.20 -12.00 6.80
C PRO A 307 -30.18 -13.48 6.50
N GLY A 308 -28.97 -14.07 6.57
CA GLY A 308 -28.76 -15.41 6.10
C GLY A 308 -29.90 -16.26 6.62
N GLU A 309 -30.42 -17.10 5.74
CA GLU A 309 -31.38 -18.15 6.00
C GLU A 309 -30.78 -19.09 7.08
N HIS A 310 -30.61 -18.58 8.30
CA HIS A 310 -30.93 -19.35 9.46
C HIS A 310 -32.35 -19.77 9.18
N ASP A 311 -32.49 -21.07 9.04
CA ASP A 311 -33.73 -21.79 9.06
C ASP A 311 -34.53 -21.39 10.31
N TRP A 312 -35.16 -20.22 10.25
CA TRP A 312 -36.21 -19.77 11.14
C TRP A 312 -37.55 -20.33 10.67
N ASN A 313 -37.53 -21.19 9.65
CA ASN A 313 -38.60 -22.06 9.21
C ASN A 313 -38.40 -23.46 9.82
N VAL A 314 -38.17 -23.54 11.14
CA VAL A 314 -38.79 -24.64 11.87
C VAL A 314 -40.28 -24.45 11.64
N GLY A 315 -40.82 -25.35 10.81
CA GLY A 315 -42.02 -25.12 10.04
C GLY A 315 -43.25 -24.77 10.87
N SER A 316 -44.36 -24.70 10.15
CA SER A 316 -45.72 -24.78 10.69
C SER A 316 -45.85 -25.95 11.69
N GLY A 317 -45.43 -25.67 12.91
CA GLY A 317 -45.14 -26.61 13.98
C GLY A 317 -45.92 -26.13 15.19
N LEU A 318 -47.23 -26.31 15.07
CA LEU A 318 -48.15 -26.45 16.20
C LEU A 318 -47.50 -27.42 17.22
N GLY A 319 -46.78 -26.94 18.24
CA GLY A 319 -46.05 -27.90 19.07
C GLY A 319 -45.26 -27.41 20.29
N ALA A 320 -44.99 -26.13 20.49
CA ALA A 320 -44.57 -25.65 21.80
C ALA A 320 -45.79 -25.09 22.51
N ALA A 321 -46.26 -25.76 23.55
CA ALA A 321 -47.24 -25.19 24.46
C ALA A 321 -46.60 -23.98 25.15
N GLU A 322 -46.72 -22.81 24.51
CA GLU A 322 -46.38 -21.52 25.11
C GLU A 322 -47.31 -21.32 26.30
N THR A 323 -46.79 -21.60 27.49
CA THR A 323 -47.44 -21.25 28.73
C THR A 323 -47.61 -19.74 28.75
N ASP A 324 -48.86 -19.27 28.82
CA ASP A 324 -49.21 -17.86 29.09
C ASP A 324 -48.83 -17.52 30.54
N ASP A 325 -47.53 -17.58 30.85
CA ASP A 325 -46.93 -17.26 32.15
C ASP A 325 -46.75 -15.74 32.36
N GLY A 326 -47.18 -14.94 31.37
CA GLY A 326 -47.11 -13.48 31.39
C GLY A 326 -45.73 -12.91 31.08
N ILE A 327 -44.77 -13.73 30.65
CA ILE A 327 -43.37 -13.31 30.43
C ILE A 327 -43.07 -13.31 28.92
N ALA A 328 -42.67 -12.15 28.39
CA ALA A 328 -42.24 -12.04 27.00
C ALA A 328 -40.76 -12.47 26.87
N ARG A 329 -40.49 -13.55 26.13
CA ARG A 329 -39.13 -14.12 25.94
C ARG A 329 -38.75 -14.22 24.46
N GLY A 330 -37.46 -14.08 24.15
CA GLY A 330 -36.93 -14.28 22.80
C GLY A 330 -37.60 -13.35 21.76
N LYS A 331 -38.19 -13.91 20.70
CA LYS A 331 -38.89 -13.13 19.66
C LYS A 331 -40.09 -12.34 20.20
N ASP A 332 -40.71 -12.84 21.26
CA ASP A 332 -41.88 -12.22 21.87
C ASP A 332 -41.52 -10.97 22.70
N ALA A 333 -40.26 -10.85 23.12
CA ALA A 333 -39.72 -9.68 23.81
C ALA A 333 -39.42 -8.51 22.87
N LEU A 334 -39.16 -8.78 21.59
CA LEU A 334 -38.92 -7.75 20.58
C LEU A 334 -40.19 -6.92 20.31
N THR A 335 -40.01 -5.64 20.00
CA THR A 335 -41.11 -4.78 19.57
C THR A 335 -41.64 -5.18 18.19
N ILE A 336 -42.83 -4.71 17.82
CA ILE A 336 -43.45 -4.97 16.52
C ILE A 336 -42.55 -4.52 15.36
N LEU A 337 -41.85 -3.39 15.53
CA LEU A 337 -40.96 -2.82 14.51
C LEU A 337 -39.55 -3.46 14.53
N ASP A 338 -39.09 -3.95 15.68
CA ASP A 338 -37.83 -4.69 15.79
C ASP A 338 -37.92 -6.10 15.21
N ASN A 339 -39.02 -6.80 15.49
CA ASN A 339 -39.22 -8.17 15.06
C ASN A 339 -39.40 -8.23 13.54
N PRO A 340 -38.52 -8.93 12.80
CA PRO A 340 -38.54 -8.94 11.35
C PRO A 340 -39.84 -9.48 10.76
N VAL A 341 -40.49 -10.45 11.44
CA VAL A 341 -41.74 -11.05 10.97
C VAL A 341 -42.86 -10.02 11.00
N THR A 342 -43.06 -9.36 12.14
CA THR A 342 -44.13 -8.37 12.31
C THR A 342 -43.85 -7.08 11.56
N ARG A 343 -42.58 -6.65 11.49
CA ARG A 343 -42.17 -5.50 10.66
C ARG A 343 -42.49 -5.74 9.19
N ASN A 344 -42.19 -6.91 8.64
CA ASN A 344 -42.49 -7.22 7.24
C ASN A 344 -44.01 -7.22 6.97
N GLN A 345 -44.81 -7.72 7.91
CA GLN A 345 -46.28 -7.63 7.78
C GLN A 345 -46.77 -6.18 7.82
N PHE A 346 -46.22 -5.36 8.71
CA PHE A 346 -46.50 -3.93 8.75
C PHE A 346 -46.14 -3.21 7.45
N ILE A 347 -44.97 -3.50 6.86
CA ILE A 347 -44.55 -2.96 5.57
C ILE A 347 -45.49 -3.41 4.45
N ASN A 348 -45.91 -4.68 4.44
CA ASN A 348 -46.87 -5.19 3.47
C ASN A 348 -48.22 -4.45 3.55
N GLU A 349 -48.71 -4.16 4.75
CA GLU A 349 -49.95 -3.38 4.93
C GLU A 349 -49.81 -1.94 4.41
N LEU A 350 -48.65 -1.31 4.60
CA LEU A 350 -48.37 0.02 4.03
C LEU A 350 -48.35 -0.02 2.50
N LEU A 351 -47.71 -1.03 1.90
CA LEU A 351 -47.68 -1.24 0.45
C LEU A 351 -49.08 -1.52 -0.12
N GLU A 352 -49.91 -2.27 0.62
CA GLU A 352 -51.31 -2.52 0.28
C GLU A 352 -52.11 -1.21 0.26
N LEU A 353 -52.00 -0.38 1.31
CA LEU A 353 -52.64 0.93 1.37
C LEU A 353 -52.15 1.88 0.26
N GLU A 354 -50.85 1.92 0.01
CA GLU A 354 -50.26 2.74 -1.06
C GLU A 354 -50.81 2.32 -2.43
N SER A 355 -50.83 1.01 -2.71
CA SER A 355 -51.36 0.46 -3.95
C SER A 355 -52.84 0.76 -4.12
N PHE A 356 -53.63 0.58 -3.06
CA PHE A 356 -55.05 0.92 -3.03
C PHE A 356 -55.29 2.40 -3.33
N LEU A 357 -54.55 3.31 -2.68
CA LEU A 357 -54.70 4.74 -2.89
C LEU A 357 -54.28 5.17 -4.31
N HIS A 358 -53.23 4.57 -4.86
CA HIS A 358 -52.85 4.77 -6.26
C HIS A 358 -53.96 4.36 -7.22
N GLN A 359 -54.53 3.16 -7.01
CA GLN A 359 -55.65 2.70 -7.82
C GLN A 359 -56.85 3.64 -7.67
N ARG A 360 -57.20 4.02 -6.44
CA ARG A 360 -58.34 4.90 -6.17
C ARG A 360 -58.17 6.28 -6.79
N LEU A 361 -56.96 6.83 -6.74
CA LEU A 361 -56.64 8.11 -7.37
C LEU A 361 -56.81 8.05 -8.89
N ALA A 362 -56.35 6.97 -9.52
CA ALA A 362 -56.51 6.77 -10.96
C ALA A 362 -57.99 6.62 -11.37
N GLU A 363 -58.78 5.89 -10.59
CA GLU A 363 -60.24 5.76 -10.79
C GLU A 363 -60.96 7.11 -10.74
N MET A 364 -60.61 7.97 -9.76
CA MET A 364 -61.24 9.28 -9.59
C MET A 364 -60.80 10.33 -10.62
N GLN A 365 -59.69 10.10 -11.33
CA GLN A 365 -59.18 11.00 -12.37
C GLN A 365 -59.54 10.56 -13.79
N GLY A 366 -60.08 9.34 -13.97
CA GLY A 366 -60.43 8.77 -15.26
C GLY A 366 -61.77 9.23 -15.83
N GLU A 367 -62.02 8.95 -17.11
CA GLU A 367 -63.28 9.28 -17.81
C GLU A 367 -64.51 8.51 -17.24
N ASP A 368 -64.29 7.47 -16.43
CA ASP A 368 -65.30 6.64 -15.77
C ASP A 368 -65.84 7.23 -14.43
N ASP A 369 -65.42 8.44 -14.04
CA ASP A 369 -65.82 9.09 -12.77
C ASP A 369 -67.35 9.11 -12.57
N ILE A 370 -68.11 9.31 -13.65
CA ILE A 370 -69.59 9.34 -13.63
C ILE A 370 -70.19 7.95 -13.28
N LEU A 371 -69.55 6.85 -13.69
CA LEU A 371 -69.98 5.49 -13.37
C LEU A 371 -69.63 5.12 -11.94
N SER A 372 -68.46 5.55 -11.43
CA SER A 372 -68.12 5.39 -10.02
C SER A 372 -69.04 6.19 -9.10
N VAL A 373 -69.40 7.45 -9.46
CA VAL A 373 -70.31 8.27 -8.63
C VAL A 373 -71.67 7.60 -8.43
N ASN A 374 -72.18 6.86 -9.42
CA ASN A 374 -73.43 6.11 -9.28
C ASN A 374 -73.31 4.85 -8.42
N GLN A 375 -72.16 4.15 -8.46
CA GLN A 375 -71.93 2.95 -7.65
C GLN A 375 -71.76 3.26 -6.16
N PHE A 376 -71.23 4.44 -5.81
CA PHE A 376 -71.00 4.84 -4.43
C PHE A 376 -72.16 5.61 -3.77
N GLN A 377 -73.34 5.70 -4.41
CA GLN A 377 -74.50 6.41 -3.82
C GLN A 377 -75.01 5.79 -2.51
N SER A 378 -74.87 4.47 -2.34
CA SER A 378 -75.19 3.75 -1.10
C SER A 378 -73.99 3.59 -0.16
N ALA A 379 -72.82 4.12 -0.54
CA ALA A 379 -71.60 3.99 0.25
C ALA A 379 -71.64 4.83 1.53
N PRO A 380 -70.89 4.44 2.58
CA PRO A 380 -70.71 5.26 3.77
C PRO A 380 -70.18 6.67 3.45
N VAL A 381 -70.54 7.66 4.29
CA VAL A 381 -70.17 9.08 4.11
C VAL A 381 -68.66 9.29 3.97
N ILE A 382 -67.87 8.50 4.70
CA ILE A 382 -66.39 8.51 4.64
C ILE A 382 -65.86 8.18 3.22
N LEU A 383 -66.60 7.44 2.41
CA LEU A 383 -66.24 7.13 1.02
C LEU A 383 -66.75 8.18 0.03
N GLN A 384 -67.90 8.80 0.29
CA GLN A 384 -68.54 9.75 -0.62
C GLN A 384 -67.91 11.15 -0.58
N MET A 385 -67.42 11.58 0.59
CA MET A 385 -66.97 12.95 0.83
C MET A 385 -65.49 13.20 0.49
N LYS A 386 -64.77 12.19 -0.01
CA LYS A 386 -63.34 12.31 -0.32
C LYS A 386 -63.11 12.87 -1.71
N SER A 387 -62.34 13.95 -1.78
CA SER A 387 -61.86 14.56 -3.02
C SER A 387 -60.56 13.92 -3.51
N VAL A 388 -60.19 14.18 -4.76
CA VAL A 388 -58.90 13.77 -5.34
C VAL A 388 -57.73 14.29 -4.49
N ASP A 389 -57.82 15.54 -3.99
CA ASP A 389 -56.81 16.14 -3.12
C ASP A 389 -56.70 15.42 -1.77
N ASP A 390 -57.80 14.88 -1.25
CA ASP A 390 -57.77 14.06 -0.02
C ASP A 390 -57.00 12.76 -0.26
N ILE A 391 -57.30 12.04 -1.35
CA ILE A 391 -56.62 10.78 -1.69
C ILE A 391 -55.13 11.03 -1.93
N GLN A 392 -54.77 12.12 -2.62
CA GLN A 392 -53.38 12.50 -2.85
C GLN A 392 -52.63 12.78 -1.53
N ARG A 393 -53.28 13.46 -0.57
CA ARG A 393 -52.71 13.70 0.76
C ARG A 393 -52.52 12.39 1.53
N MET A 394 -53.52 11.52 1.52
CA MET A 394 -53.47 10.20 2.17
C MET A 394 -52.35 9.35 1.59
N LEU A 395 -52.19 9.33 0.27
CA LEU A 395 -51.11 8.62 -0.42
C LEU A 395 -49.75 9.17 0.01
N SER A 396 -49.60 10.50 0.01
CA SER A 396 -48.34 11.15 0.44
C SER A 396 -47.97 10.81 1.88
N SER A 397 -48.95 10.71 2.78
CA SER A 397 -48.72 10.27 4.17
C SER A 397 -48.27 8.82 4.24
N VAL A 398 -48.90 7.90 3.52
CA VAL A 398 -48.51 6.47 3.50
C VAL A 398 -47.10 6.30 2.91
N SER A 399 -46.83 6.90 1.76
CA SER A 399 -45.50 6.84 1.13
C SER A 399 -44.41 7.46 2.00
N GLY A 400 -44.72 8.49 2.79
CA GLY A 400 -43.79 9.08 3.75
C GLY A 400 -43.42 8.12 4.89
N VAL A 401 -44.40 7.43 5.46
CA VAL A 401 -44.18 6.40 6.50
C VAL A 401 -43.43 5.20 5.93
N LEU A 402 -43.83 4.73 4.74
CA LEU A 402 -43.18 3.63 4.04
C LEU A 402 -41.71 3.95 3.76
N GLY A 403 -41.43 5.10 3.14
CA GLY A 403 -40.07 5.54 2.85
C GLY A 403 -39.21 5.70 4.10
N SER A 404 -39.83 6.08 5.23
CA SER A 404 -39.13 6.16 6.51
C SER A 404 -38.71 4.77 7.00
N ILE A 405 -39.60 3.78 7.08
CA ILE A 405 -39.26 2.43 7.60
C ILE A 405 -38.38 1.61 6.63
N THR A 406 -38.43 1.90 5.33
CA THR A 406 -37.59 1.24 4.31
C THR A 406 -36.29 1.99 4.01
N ASP A 407 -35.94 3.01 4.79
CA ASP A 407 -34.70 3.76 4.62
C ASP A 407 -33.47 2.84 4.84
N THR A 408 -32.44 3.03 4.01
CA THR A 408 -31.23 2.19 4.04
C THR A 408 -30.50 2.29 5.38
N ARG A 409 -30.49 3.45 6.02
CA ARG A 409 -29.90 3.63 7.36
C ARG A 409 -30.63 2.77 8.38
N ILE A 410 -31.97 2.77 8.39
CA ILE A 410 -32.75 1.96 9.33
C ILE A 410 -32.49 0.48 9.08
N HIS A 411 -32.41 0.06 7.82
CA HIS A 411 -32.05 -1.31 7.48
C HIS A 411 -30.68 -1.70 8.08
N HIS A 412 -29.66 -0.87 7.91
CA HIS A 412 -28.34 -1.13 8.49
C HIS A 412 -28.34 -1.15 10.02
N LEU A 413 -29.07 -0.26 10.69
CA LEU A 413 -29.22 -0.26 12.15
C LEU A 413 -29.91 -1.55 12.65
N LEU A 414 -30.93 -2.01 11.93
CA LEU A 414 -31.60 -3.27 12.21
C LEU A 414 -30.67 -4.48 12.02
N MET A 415 -29.83 -4.46 10.98
CA MET A 415 -28.83 -5.51 10.73
C MET A 415 -27.73 -5.50 11.80
N LEU A 416 -27.28 -4.33 12.25
CA LEU A 416 -26.35 -4.19 13.38
C LEU A 416 -26.95 -4.74 14.68
N ASN A 417 -28.24 -4.48 14.93
CA ASN A 417 -28.93 -4.96 16.13
C ASN A 417 -29.15 -6.49 16.13
N SER A 418 -29.44 -7.06 14.95
CA SER A 418 -29.90 -8.45 14.84
C SER A 418 -28.81 -9.47 14.45
N SER A 419 -27.69 -9.04 13.87
CA SER A 419 -26.69 -9.95 13.28
C SER A 419 -25.25 -9.70 13.76
N PRO A 420 -24.71 -10.58 14.63
CA PRO A 420 -23.27 -10.65 14.95
C PRO A 420 -22.35 -10.49 13.76
N LYS A 421 -22.60 -11.35 12.76
CA LYS A 421 -21.73 -11.54 11.61
C LYS A 421 -21.73 -10.31 10.71
N TYR A 422 -22.81 -9.53 10.75
CA TYR A 422 -22.89 -8.27 10.03
C TYR A 422 -22.03 -7.20 10.70
N VAL A 423 -22.05 -7.11 12.03
CA VAL A 423 -21.16 -6.22 12.80
C VAL A 423 -19.70 -6.57 12.53
N ASP A 424 -19.35 -7.86 12.56
CA ASP A 424 -17.98 -8.33 12.30
C ASP A 424 -17.54 -7.97 10.87
N ARG A 425 -18.33 -8.33 9.85
CA ARG A 425 -18.04 -8.02 8.44
C ARG A 425 -17.93 -6.53 8.18
N LEU A 426 -18.81 -5.72 8.76
CA LEU A 426 -18.77 -4.27 8.59
C LEU A 426 -17.55 -3.67 9.28
N THR A 427 -17.21 -4.16 10.48
CA THR A 427 -15.99 -3.77 11.20
C THR A 427 -14.76 -4.10 10.38
N GLU A 428 -14.67 -5.32 9.84
CA GLU A 428 -13.57 -5.76 8.99
C GLU A 428 -13.45 -4.92 7.72
N SER A 429 -14.56 -4.61 7.04
CA SER A 429 -14.58 -3.72 5.87
C SER A 429 -14.00 -2.33 6.18
N VAL A 430 -14.37 -1.75 7.33
CA VAL A 430 -13.82 -0.46 7.76
C VAL A 430 -12.33 -0.57 8.12
N MET A 431 -11.93 -1.65 8.79
CA MET A 431 -10.53 -1.91 9.14
C MET A 431 -9.66 -2.09 7.90
N GLN A 432 -10.09 -2.89 6.92
CA GLN A 432 -9.38 -3.07 5.65
C GLN A 432 -9.10 -1.73 4.94
N LYS A 433 -10.06 -0.80 4.98
CA LYS A 433 -9.86 0.55 4.43
C LYS A 433 -8.84 1.38 5.22
N LYS A 434 -8.78 1.22 6.53
CA LYS A 434 -7.76 1.84 7.39
C LYS A 434 -6.37 1.23 7.14
N ASP A 435 -6.29 -0.10 7.10
CA ASP A 435 -5.05 -0.84 6.92
C ASP A 435 -4.40 -0.53 5.56
N LEU A 436 -5.21 -0.22 4.55
CA LEU A 436 -4.71 0.24 3.25
C LEU A 436 -3.91 1.55 3.38
N GLU A 437 -4.36 2.52 4.18
CA GLU A 437 -3.58 3.75 4.45
C GLU A 437 -2.25 3.40 5.11
N GLU A 438 -2.27 2.56 6.13
CA GLU A 438 -1.09 2.16 6.89
C GLU A 438 -0.08 1.41 6.01
N LYS A 439 -0.56 0.49 5.16
CA LYS A 439 0.26 -0.25 4.19
C LYS A 439 0.93 0.67 3.18
N MET A 440 0.21 1.66 2.65
CA MET A 440 0.79 2.63 1.70
C MET A 440 1.85 3.50 2.40
N ARG A 441 1.62 3.88 3.67
CA ARG A 441 2.60 4.63 4.46
C ARG A 441 3.84 3.81 4.78
N ALA A 442 3.69 2.55 5.18
CA ALA A 442 4.80 1.63 5.42
C ALA A 442 5.62 1.39 4.14
N SER A 443 4.94 1.18 3.00
CA SER A 443 5.59 1.00 1.70
C SER A 443 6.41 2.23 1.30
N LYS A 444 5.89 3.44 1.57
CA LYS A 444 6.65 4.69 1.37
C LYS A 444 7.94 4.70 2.18
N VAL A 445 7.87 4.37 3.48
CA VAL A 445 9.05 4.35 4.38
C VAL A 445 10.09 3.35 3.88
N ALA A 446 9.67 2.15 3.49
CA ALA A 446 10.58 1.12 2.97
C ALA A 446 11.32 1.59 1.70
N VAL A 447 10.63 2.30 0.79
CA VAL A 447 11.27 2.87 -0.40
C VAL A 447 12.21 4.02 -0.05
N GLU A 448 11.86 4.86 0.93
CA GLU A 448 12.76 5.92 1.43
C GLU A 448 14.06 5.37 2.01
N GLU A 449 13.98 4.26 2.75
CA GLU A 449 15.16 3.55 3.28
C GLU A 449 16.02 2.98 2.16
N LYS A 450 15.40 2.33 1.16
CA LYS A 450 16.11 1.85 -0.03
C LYS A 450 16.79 2.97 -0.80
N ARG A 451 16.14 4.14 -0.93
CA ARG A 451 16.76 5.33 -1.56
C ARG A 451 17.98 5.79 -0.77
N LYS A 452 17.87 5.90 0.55
CA LYS A 452 18.99 6.31 1.42
C LYS A 452 20.19 5.36 1.28
N ALA A 453 19.96 4.05 1.30
CA ALA A 453 21.01 3.05 1.10
C ALA A 453 21.70 3.21 -0.27
N THR A 454 20.93 3.46 -1.33
CA THR A 454 21.47 3.67 -2.68
C THR A 454 22.27 4.97 -2.80
N ILE A 455 21.89 6.02 -2.08
CA ILE A 455 22.65 7.28 -2.00
C ILE A 455 23.99 7.06 -1.29
N GLU A 456 23.99 6.29 -0.20
CA GLU A 456 25.20 5.97 0.54
C GLU A 456 26.18 5.13 -0.31
N GLU A 457 25.67 4.16 -1.07
CA GLU A 457 26.47 3.39 -2.03
C GLU A 457 27.10 4.30 -3.09
N GLU A 458 26.33 5.22 -3.69
CA GLU A 458 26.86 6.18 -4.66
C GLU A 458 27.94 7.08 -4.04
N MET A 459 27.74 7.53 -2.79
CA MET A 459 28.70 8.35 -2.05
C MET A 459 30.03 7.62 -1.80
N GLN A 460 30.02 6.29 -1.66
CA GLN A 460 31.23 5.48 -1.55
C GLN A 460 31.90 5.20 -2.90
N LEU A 461 31.12 5.10 -4.00
CA LEU A 461 31.63 4.77 -5.33
C LEU A 461 32.27 5.98 -6.05
N LYS A 462 31.66 7.18 -5.95
CA LYS A 462 32.19 8.42 -6.55
C LYS A 462 33.66 8.72 -6.22
N PRO A 463 34.09 8.72 -4.94
CA PRO A 463 35.48 9.01 -4.61
C PRO A 463 36.44 7.92 -5.12
N LYS A 464 35.99 6.66 -5.21
CA LYS A 464 36.78 5.57 -5.80
C LYS A 464 36.98 5.78 -7.30
N GLU A 465 35.93 6.19 -8.02
CA GLU A 465 36.02 6.54 -9.45
C GLU A 465 36.99 7.70 -9.67
N GLU A 466 36.84 8.80 -8.92
CA GLU A 466 37.71 9.97 -9.03
C GLU A 466 39.18 9.63 -8.76
N ARG A 467 39.44 8.83 -7.72
CA ARG A 467 40.79 8.36 -7.39
C ARG A 467 41.36 7.50 -8.52
N LEU A 468 40.57 6.59 -9.07
CA LEU A 468 41.00 5.72 -10.17
C LEU A 468 41.31 6.52 -11.45
N ILE A 469 40.46 7.50 -11.81
CA ILE A 469 40.67 8.38 -12.97
C ILE A 469 41.95 9.20 -12.76
N ARG A 470 42.15 9.77 -11.57
CA ARG A 470 43.36 10.54 -11.24
C ARG A 470 44.62 9.69 -11.40
N ASN A 471 44.64 8.50 -10.82
CA ASN A 471 45.76 7.56 -10.91
C ASN A 471 46.02 7.12 -12.36
N THR A 472 44.97 6.89 -13.14
CA THR A 472 45.08 6.47 -14.54
C THR A 472 45.63 7.59 -15.42
N ARG A 473 45.22 8.85 -15.19
CA ARG A 473 45.79 10.03 -15.88
C ARG A 473 47.26 10.26 -15.52
N GLU A 474 47.64 10.00 -14.27
CA GLU A 474 49.05 10.09 -13.84
C GLU A 474 49.89 8.98 -14.50
N LEU A 475 49.38 7.74 -14.50
CA LEU A 475 50.03 6.61 -15.17
C LEU A 475 50.25 6.86 -16.67
N LYS A 476 49.26 7.48 -17.34
CA LYS A 476 49.38 7.93 -18.73
C LYS A 476 50.61 8.82 -18.94
N LYS A 477 50.74 9.88 -18.13
CA LYS A 477 51.85 10.84 -18.23
C LYS A 477 53.19 10.17 -17.98
N GLN A 478 53.24 9.26 -17.02
CA GLN A 478 54.47 8.52 -16.67
C GLN A 478 54.90 7.61 -17.82
N ILE A 479 53.97 6.93 -18.48
CA ILE A 479 54.23 6.09 -19.66
C ILE A 479 54.68 6.94 -20.85
N GLU A 480 53.98 8.04 -21.16
CA GLU A 480 54.34 8.95 -22.26
C GLU A 480 55.76 9.49 -22.08
N LYS A 481 56.10 9.91 -20.86
CA LYS A 481 57.43 10.40 -20.50
C LYS A 481 58.51 9.32 -20.64
N ASP A 482 58.22 8.08 -20.25
CA ASP A 482 59.16 6.97 -20.39
C ASP A 482 59.44 6.64 -21.86
N ILE A 483 58.38 6.51 -22.67
CA ILE A 483 58.52 6.25 -24.10
C ILE A 483 59.24 7.43 -24.77
N SER A 484 58.91 8.67 -24.43
CA SER A 484 59.54 9.89 -24.99
C SER A 484 61.06 9.88 -24.79
N LYS A 485 61.54 9.51 -23.59
CA LYS A 485 62.98 9.40 -23.30
C LYS A 485 63.68 8.39 -24.21
N ARG A 486 63.02 7.27 -24.56
CA ARG A 486 63.55 6.25 -25.47
C ARG A 486 63.65 6.72 -26.92
N TYR A 487 62.95 7.81 -27.26
CA TYR A 487 62.92 8.40 -28.60
C TYR A 487 63.47 9.83 -28.61
N LYS A 488 64.61 10.08 -27.94
CA LYS A 488 65.30 11.39 -27.92
C LYS A 488 64.40 12.56 -27.47
N ASN A 489 63.49 12.32 -26.53
CA ASN A 489 62.50 13.29 -26.02
C ASN A 489 61.49 13.78 -27.07
N ARG A 490 61.19 12.96 -28.08
CA ARG A 490 60.07 13.24 -28.99
C ARG A 490 58.74 13.24 -28.24
N PRO A 491 57.78 14.12 -28.59
CA PRO A 491 56.44 14.09 -28.00
C PRO A 491 55.76 12.74 -28.22
N VAL A 492 55.15 12.17 -27.17
CA VAL A 492 54.38 10.91 -27.24
C VAL A 492 52.99 11.18 -26.70
N ASN A 493 51.96 10.79 -27.44
CA ASN A 493 50.57 10.92 -27.01
C ASN A 493 49.88 9.55 -27.00
N LEU A 494 49.35 9.16 -25.85
CA LEU A 494 48.41 8.05 -25.74
C LEU A 494 47.01 8.55 -26.10
N MET A 495 46.48 8.02 -27.19
CA MET A 495 45.23 8.42 -27.83
C MET A 495 44.13 7.38 -27.62
N GLY A 496 42.86 7.79 -27.71
CA GLY A 496 41.69 6.91 -27.60
C GLY A 496 40.87 7.17 -26.34
N ALA A 497 40.21 6.14 -25.81
CA ALA A 497 39.29 6.23 -24.68
C ALA A 497 39.92 6.78 -23.38
N ILE A 498 41.25 6.78 -23.29
CA ILE A 498 41.97 7.40 -22.18
C ILE A 498 41.82 8.92 -22.12
N ASN A 499 41.55 9.57 -23.26
CA ASN A 499 41.35 11.02 -23.34
C ASN A 499 39.92 11.44 -22.94
N THR A 500 39.01 10.48 -22.84
CA THR A 500 37.62 10.68 -22.42
C THR A 500 37.39 10.29 -20.96
N LEU A 501 38.45 9.90 -20.24
CA LEU A 501 38.41 9.62 -18.81
C LEU A 501 38.30 10.90 -18.00
#